data_AF-A0A7S0NJA0-F1
#
_entry.id   AF-A0A7S0NJA0-F1
#
_cell.length_a   1.000
_cell.length_b   1.000
_cell.length_c   1.000
_cell.angle_alpha   90.00
_cell.angle_beta   90.00
_cell.angle_gamma   90.00
#
_symmetry.space_group_name_H-M   'P 1'
#
loop_
_entity.id
_entity.type
_entity.pdbx_description
1 polymer ?
#
loop_
_entity_poly.entity_id
_entity_poly.type
_entity_poly.pdbx_seq_one_letter_code
_entity_poly.pdbx_strand_id
1 'polypeptide(L)'
;MAATRLSLDTPSFAPSRVARPSGRRAMRCNAAAKGIQGDGKVQLCISKEQFDAINDKAGDSLVAVQISTKTCGPCKVVYPYFAGLSEELPDVSFVKIMGDHDADTRALMKEWGVRVVPLFMLFRNGEKVTEWSGAKPEVLRDNVIEACNDKEKATMVTV
;
A
#
# COMPACT_ATOMS: atom_id res chain seq x y z
N MET A 1 -32.95 36.20 38.63
CA MET A 1 -32.44 35.71 39.93
C MET A 1 -32.19 34.20 39.82
N ALA A 2 -31.02 33.74 40.30
CA ALA A 2 -30.55 32.35 40.47
C ALA A 2 -30.47 31.48 39.19
N ALA A 3 -29.31 31.19 38.58
CA ALA A 3 -28.04 30.61 39.01
C ALA A 3 -28.00 29.07 39.14
N THR A 4 -27.08 28.50 38.34
CA THR A 4 -26.07 27.47 38.68
C THR A 4 -26.28 25.94 38.52
N ARG A 5 -25.14 25.32 38.12
CA ARG A 5 -24.67 23.91 38.11
C ARG A 5 -25.12 23.08 36.89
N LEU A 6 -24.26 22.69 35.93
CA LEU A 6 -22.91 22.11 35.91
C LEU A 6 -22.80 20.75 36.64
N SER A 7 -22.81 19.65 35.87
CA SER A 7 -22.30 18.31 36.17
C SER A 7 -22.34 17.52 34.84
N LEU A 8 -21.26 17.43 34.06
CA LEU A 8 -20.24 16.38 34.12
C LEU A 8 -20.84 15.02 34.49
N ASP A 9 -21.07 14.17 33.49
CA ASP A 9 -20.84 12.75 33.71
C ASP A 9 -20.29 12.09 32.43
N THR A 10 -19.34 11.22 32.67
CA THR A 10 -18.35 10.70 31.72
C THR A 10 -18.67 9.23 31.43
N PRO A 11 -18.17 8.67 30.31
CA PRO A 11 -18.70 7.45 29.72
C PRO A 11 -18.26 6.20 30.50
N SER A 12 -19.21 5.32 30.82
CA SER A 12 -18.92 4.01 31.43
C SER A 12 -18.61 2.97 30.35
N PHE A 13 -17.32 2.72 30.22
CA PHE A 13 -16.66 1.67 29.46
C PHE A 13 -16.91 0.32 30.15
N ALA A 14 -17.61 -0.62 29.50
CA ALA A 14 -17.73 -2.00 29.96
C ALA A 14 -17.12 -2.96 28.93
N PRO A 15 -16.01 -3.67 29.26
CA PRO A 15 -15.40 -4.61 28.33
C PRO A 15 -15.88 -6.06 28.52
N SER A 16 -16.03 -6.72 27.37
CA SER A 16 -15.57 -8.07 27.05
C SER A 16 -16.06 -9.27 27.87
N ARG A 17 -16.88 -10.10 27.22
CA ARG A 17 -16.91 -11.56 27.47
C ARG A 17 -16.97 -12.30 26.13
N VAL A 18 -15.82 -12.40 25.48
CA VAL A 18 -15.60 -13.37 24.39
C VAL A 18 -15.37 -14.75 25.02
N ALA A 19 -16.27 -15.69 24.74
CA ALA A 19 -16.09 -17.10 25.03
C ALA A 19 -15.14 -17.71 23.98
N ARG A 20 -14.16 -18.49 24.46
CA ARG A 20 -13.15 -19.21 23.67
C ARG A 20 -13.65 -20.60 23.20
N PRO A 21 -12.96 -21.23 22.24
CA PRO A 21 -13.54 -22.13 21.25
C PRO A 21 -13.42 -23.62 21.61
N SER A 22 -14.30 -24.43 21.07
CA SER A 22 -14.13 -25.88 20.94
C SER A 22 -13.81 -26.23 19.49
N GLY A 23 -12.76 -27.03 19.31
CA GLY A 23 -11.99 -27.11 18.09
C GLY A 23 -12.69 -27.78 16.91
N ARG A 24 -12.13 -27.52 15.73
CA ARG A 24 -11.94 -28.55 14.72
C ARG A 24 -10.71 -28.23 13.87
N ARG A 25 -9.85 -29.23 13.83
CA ARG A 25 -8.55 -29.32 13.19
C ARG A 25 -8.76 -29.35 11.68
N ALA A 26 -8.23 -28.36 10.97
CA ALA A 26 -8.02 -28.43 9.53
C ALA A 26 -6.62 -27.89 9.22
N MET A 27 -5.69 -28.81 8.99
CA MET A 27 -4.40 -28.50 8.40
C MET A 27 -4.63 -28.21 6.92
N ARG A 28 -4.69 -26.95 6.53
CA ARG A 28 -4.64 -26.50 5.13
C ARG A 28 -3.95 -25.13 5.08
N CYS A 29 -2.75 -25.14 4.48
CA CYS A 29 -2.02 -24.02 3.90
C CYS A 29 -1.82 -22.76 4.76
N ASN A 30 -0.57 -22.54 5.15
CA ASN A 30 -0.09 -21.35 5.88
C ASN A 30 0.01 -20.09 4.97
N ALA A 31 -1.04 -19.81 4.21
CA ALA A 31 -1.08 -18.73 3.22
C ALA A 31 -2.52 -18.20 3.05
N ALA A 32 -3.10 -17.62 4.10
CA ALA A 32 -4.27 -16.71 4.01
C ALA A 32 -4.78 -16.36 5.41
N ALA A 33 -3.97 -15.74 6.27
CA ALA A 33 -4.48 -15.20 7.53
C ALA A 33 -3.58 -14.10 8.10
N LYS A 34 -3.17 -13.12 7.28
CA LYS A 34 -2.83 -11.81 7.83
C LYS A 34 -4.03 -10.92 7.58
N GLY A 35 -4.69 -10.61 8.69
CA GLY A 35 -6.00 -10.00 8.74
C GLY A 35 -6.03 -8.63 8.07
N ILE A 36 -7.22 -8.32 7.57
CA ILE A 36 -7.66 -6.99 7.19
C ILE A 36 -7.64 -6.11 8.45
N GLN A 37 -6.72 -5.15 8.51
CA GLN A 37 -6.84 -3.79 9.08
C GLN A 37 -5.45 -3.26 9.45
N GLY A 38 -5.13 -2.10 8.88
CA GLY A 38 -3.85 -1.44 8.99
C GLY A 38 -3.58 -0.79 7.66
N ASP A 39 -3.94 0.48 7.52
CA ASP A 39 -3.29 1.32 6.53
C ASP A 39 -1.81 1.24 6.90
N GLY A 40 -1.06 0.38 6.19
CA GLY A 40 0.39 0.30 6.37
C GLY A 40 1.02 1.65 6.05
N LYS A 41 2.34 1.69 5.84
CA LYS A 41 3.03 2.93 5.43
C LYS A 41 2.71 3.33 3.96
N VAL A 42 1.56 2.92 3.44
CA VAL A 42 1.10 3.12 2.07
C VAL A 42 0.43 4.49 1.95
N GLN A 43 1.07 5.40 1.22
CA GLN A 43 0.54 6.73 0.93
C GLN A 43 -0.50 6.65 -0.18
N LEU A 44 -1.70 7.20 0.04
CA LEU A 44 -2.72 7.32 -1.00
C LEU A 44 -2.55 8.63 -1.76
N CYS A 45 -2.42 8.55 -3.08
CA CYS A 45 -2.35 9.70 -3.97
C CYS A 45 -3.55 9.71 -4.91
N ILE A 46 -4.17 10.88 -4.98
CA ILE A 46 -5.28 11.17 -5.89
C ILE A 46 -4.95 12.27 -6.89
N SER A 47 -3.72 12.79 -6.88
CA SER A 47 -3.26 13.82 -7.81
C SER A 47 -1.80 13.61 -8.21
N LYS A 48 -1.42 14.15 -9.37
CA LYS A 48 -0.03 14.14 -9.87
C LYS A 48 0.92 14.85 -8.91
N GLU A 49 0.49 16.00 -8.41
CA GLU A 49 1.26 16.84 -7.51
C GLU A 49 1.62 16.12 -6.20
N GLN A 50 0.69 15.30 -5.67
CA GLN A 50 0.98 14.48 -4.49
C GLN A 50 2.02 13.40 -4.79
N PHE A 51 2.00 12.83 -6.00
CA PHE A 51 2.99 11.85 -6.41
C PHE A 51 4.37 12.49 -6.58
N ASP A 52 4.48 13.61 -7.29
CA ASP A 52 5.74 14.37 -7.44
C ASP A 52 6.30 14.75 -6.06
N ALA A 53 5.49 15.31 -5.18
CA ALA A 53 5.92 15.67 -3.82
C ALA A 53 6.40 14.48 -2.99
N ILE A 54 5.87 13.27 -3.22
CA ILE A 54 6.36 12.05 -2.56
C ILE A 54 7.65 11.56 -3.21
N ASN A 55 7.76 11.66 -4.53
CA ASN A 55 8.98 11.31 -5.25
C ASN A 55 10.15 12.21 -4.82
N ASP A 56 9.92 13.52 -4.69
CA ASP A 56 10.90 14.48 -4.16
C ASP A 56 11.30 14.17 -2.72
N LYS A 57 10.34 13.77 -1.86
CA LYS A 57 10.63 13.36 -0.47
C LYS A 57 11.35 12.02 -0.38
N ALA A 58 11.07 11.11 -1.31
CA ALA A 58 11.66 9.79 -1.34
C ALA A 58 13.12 9.84 -1.81
N GLY A 59 13.46 10.75 -2.72
CA GLY A 59 14.82 10.97 -3.22
C GLY A 59 15.47 9.67 -3.69
N ASP A 60 16.43 9.18 -2.91
CA ASP A 60 17.20 7.96 -3.18
C ASP A 60 16.48 6.64 -2.79
N SER A 61 15.29 6.73 -2.21
CA SER A 61 14.52 5.58 -1.76
C SER A 61 13.73 4.95 -2.91
N LEU A 62 13.55 3.64 -2.87
CA LEU A 62 12.69 2.93 -3.83
C LEU A 62 11.23 3.33 -3.55
N VAL A 63 10.49 3.73 -4.58
CA VAL A 63 9.07 4.08 -4.50
C VAL A 63 8.28 3.02 -5.26
N ALA A 64 7.46 2.26 -4.54
CA ALA A 64 6.56 1.29 -5.12
C ALA A 64 5.18 1.91 -5.31
N VAL A 65 4.74 2.05 -6.56
CA VAL A 65 3.46 2.65 -6.92
C VAL A 65 2.47 1.58 -7.35
N GLN A 66 1.33 1.49 -6.68
CA GLN A 66 0.20 0.67 -7.06
C GLN A 66 -0.91 1.54 -7.66
N ILE A 67 -1.24 1.32 -8.92
CA ILE A 67 -2.36 2.00 -9.57
C ILE A 67 -3.62 1.13 -9.41
N SER A 68 -4.65 1.72 -8.82
CA SER A 68 -5.93 1.07 -8.52
C SER A 68 -7.10 1.95 -8.99
N THR A 69 -8.25 1.31 -9.25
CA THR A 69 -9.52 2.01 -9.56
C THR A 69 -10.57 1.72 -8.48
N LYS A 70 -11.65 2.52 -8.45
CA LYS A 70 -12.73 2.42 -7.44
C LYS A 70 -13.48 1.09 -7.51
N THR A 71 -13.64 0.52 -8.71
CA THR A 71 -14.38 -0.72 -9.00
C THR A 71 -13.48 -1.86 -9.43
N CYS A 72 -12.33 -2.03 -8.78
CA CYS A 72 -11.42 -3.15 -9.06
C CYS A 72 -11.54 -4.25 -7.99
N GLY A 73 -12.28 -5.32 -8.32
CA GLY A 73 -12.37 -6.54 -7.51
C GLY A 73 -11.02 -7.16 -7.13
N PRO A 74 -10.12 -7.46 -8.10
CA PRO A 74 -8.82 -8.08 -7.79
C PRO A 74 -7.86 -7.15 -7.02
N CYS A 75 -8.02 -5.83 -7.12
CA CYS A 75 -7.20 -4.87 -6.37
C CYS A 75 -7.40 -5.00 -4.86
N LYS A 76 -8.62 -5.34 -4.40
CA LYS A 76 -8.91 -5.57 -2.98
C LYS A 76 -8.17 -6.78 -2.41
N VAL A 77 -7.88 -7.77 -3.26
CA VAL A 77 -7.18 -9.00 -2.85
C VAL A 77 -5.68 -8.74 -2.71
N VAL A 78 -5.07 -7.97 -3.62
CA VAL A 78 -3.63 -7.70 -3.59
C VAL A 78 -3.23 -6.58 -2.62
N TYR A 79 -4.16 -5.67 -2.29
CA TYR A 79 -3.90 -4.57 -1.36
C TYR A 79 -3.36 -4.98 0.03
N PRO A 80 -3.91 -5.98 0.76
CA PRO A 80 -3.35 -6.39 2.04
C PRO A 80 -1.93 -6.96 1.92
N TYR A 81 -1.58 -7.59 0.79
CA TYR A 81 -0.21 -8.04 0.53
C TYR A 81 0.72 -6.85 0.31
N PHE A 82 0.28 -5.85 -0.46
CA PHE A 82 1.02 -4.61 -0.67
C PHE A 82 1.25 -3.84 0.64
N ALA A 83 0.22 -3.76 1.49
CA ALA A 83 0.34 -3.16 2.82
C ALA A 83 1.30 -3.95 3.72
N GLY A 84 1.23 -5.29 3.72
CA GLY A 84 2.16 -6.13 4.47
C GLY A 84 3.62 -5.93 4.05
N LEU A 85 3.89 -5.81 2.75
CA LEU A 85 5.23 -5.50 2.24
C LEU A 85 5.73 -4.13 2.71
N SER A 86 4.83 -3.15 2.88
CA SER A 86 5.21 -1.84 3.45
C SER A 86 5.63 -1.89 4.91
N GLU A 87 5.19 -2.90 5.66
CA GLU A 87 5.64 -3.14 7.04
C GLU A 87 6.98 -3.88 7.06
N GLU A 88 7.19 -4.80 6.11
CA GLU A 88 8.42 -5.59 6.00
C GLU A 88 9.60 -4.77 5.43
N LEU A 89 9.31 -3.81 4.55
CA LEU A 89 10.31 -2.99 3.85
C LEU A 89 10.10 -1.50 4.13
N PRO A 90 10.48 -1.01 5.32
CA PRO A 90 10.28 0.40 5.70
C PRO A 90 11.13 1.39 4.89
N ASP A 91 12.18 0.90 4.22
CA ASP A 91 13.08 1.63 3.31
C ASP A 91 12.46 1.90 1.93
N VAL A 92 11.35 1.23 1.61
CA VAL A 92 10.61 1.41 0.36
C VAL A 92 9.37 2.27 0.65
N SER A 93 9.17 3.31 -0.15
CA SER A 93 7.99 4.16 -0.09
C SER A 93 6.86 3.53 -0.90
N PHE A 94 5.85 3.01 -0.22
CA PHE A 94 4.68 2.46 -0.89
C PHE A 94 3.65 3.54 -1.14
N VAL A 95 3.22 3.68 -2.38
CA VAL A 95 2.27 4.68 -2.85
C VAL A 95 1.17 3.95 -3.59
N LYS A 96 -0.08 4.37 -3.37
CA LYS A 96 -1.24 3.89 -4.08
C LYS A 96 -1.87 5.05 -4.82
N ILE A 97 -2.00 4.94 -6.13
CA ILE A 97 -2.65 5.95 -6.97
C ILE A 97 -4.06 5.48 -7.32
N MET A 98 -5.05 6.34 -7.07
CA MET A 98 -6.40 6.13 -7.59
C MET A 98 -6.54 6.75 -8.98
N GLY A 99 -6.42 5.91 -10.01
CA GLY A 99 -6.48 6.39 -11.38
C GLY A 99 -7.87 6.87 -11.83
N ASP A 100 -8.94 6.38 -11.20
CA ASP A 100 -10.32 6.75 -11.52
C ASP A 100 -10.90 7.81 -10.55
N HIS A 101 -10.02 8.54 -9.85
CA HIS A 101 -10.46 9.58 -8.92
C HIS A 101 -10.86 10.86 -9.67
N ASP A 102 -9.91 11.45 -10.40
CA ASP A 102 -10.03 12.73 -11.10
C ASP A 102 -9.64 12.64 -12.58
N ALA A 103 -10.02 13.65 -13.36
CA ALA A 103 -9.65 13.77 -14.77
C ALA A 103 -8.11 13.79 -14.97
N ASP A 104 -7.39 14.44 -14.06
CA ASP A 104 -5.93 14.52 -14.09
C ASP A 104 -5.27 13.16 -13.85
N THR A 105 -5.80 12.36 -12.91
CA THR A 105 -5.30 10.99 -12.68
C THR A 105 -5.59 10.05 -13.83
N ARG A 106 -6.70 10.26 -14.55
CA ARG A 106 -7.02 9.52 -15.77
C ARG A 106 -6.08 9.90 -16.92
N ALA A 107 -5.74 11.18 -17.04
CA ALA A 107 -4.76 11.66 -18.01
C ALA A 107 -3.36 11.09 -17.73
N LEU A 108 -2.94 11.07 -16.46
CA LEU A 108 -1.70 10.41 -16.02
C LEU A 108 -1.64 8.93 -16.37
N MET A 109 -2.71 8.17 -16.07
CA MET A 109 -2.77 6.76 -16.44
C MET A 109 -2.61 6.57 -17.95
N LYS A 110 -3.19 7.46 -18.75
CA LYS A 110 -3.07 7.43 -20.20
C LYS A 110 -1.64 7.75 -20.66
N GLU A 111 -0.99 8.74 -20.04
CA GLU A 111 0.41 9.12 -20.27
C GLU A 111 1.36 7.96 -19.94
N TRP A 112 1.13 7.28 -18.81
CA TRP A 112 1.91 6.10 -18.40
C TRP A 112 1.50 4.81 -19.12
N GLY A 113 0.51 4.86 -20.01
CA GLY A 113 0.08 3.70 -20.80
C GLY A 113 -0.61 2.59 -19.99
N VAL A 114 -1.22 2.92 -18.86
CA VAL A 114 -1.93 1.97 -17.98
C VAL A 114 -3.18 1.46 -18.69
N ARG A 115 -3.11 0.22 -19.22
CA ARG A 115 -4.27 -0.44 -19.86
C ARG A 115 -5.01 -1.40 -18.93
N VAL A 116 -4.30 -1.98 -17.96
CA VAL A 116 -4.80 -3.03 -17.07
C VAL A 116 -4.50 -2.64 -15.63
N VAL A 117 -5.52 -2.75 -14.78
CA VAL A 117 -5.40 -2.54 -13.33
C VAL A 117 -5.69 -3.85 -12.59
N PRO A 118 -4.98 -4.17 -11.48
CA PRO A 118 -3.93 -3.38 -10.86
C PRO A 118 -2.62 -3.38 -11.66
N LEU A 119 -2.00 -2.20 -11.76
CA LEU A 119 -0.64 -2.02 -12.29
C LEU A 119 0.28 -1.64 -11.14
N PHE A 120 1.48 -2.18 -11.13
CA PHE A 120 2.53 -1.82 -10.21
C PHE A 120 3.72 -1.25 -10.98
N MET A 121 4.29 -0.17 -10.47
CA MET A 121 5.44 0.50 -11.05
C MET A 121 6.42 0.78 -9.92
N LEU A 122 7.68 0.43 -10.12
CA LEU A 122 8.75 0.77 -9.17
C LEU A 122 9.55 1.92 -9.74
N PHE A 123 9.72 2.95 -8.93
CA PHE A 123 10.55 4.11 -9.23
C PHE A 123 11.72 4.15 -8.27
N ARG A 124 12.88 4.54 -8.76
CA ARG A 124 14.08 4.77 -7.94
C ARG A 124 14.76 6.02 -8.47
N ASN A 125 14.97 7.02 -7.61
CA ASN A 125 15.57 8.29 -8.01
C ASN A 125 14.84 8.95 -9.19
N GLY A 126 13.51 8.87 -9.22
CA GLY A 126 12.68 9.37 -10.33
C GLY A 126 12.70 8.52 -11.62
N GLU A 127 13.50 7.45 -11.68
CA GLU A 127 13.56 6.56 -12.84
C GLU A 127 12.71 5.30 -12.63
N LYS A 128 11.95 4.89 -13.65
CA LYS A 128 11.11 3.69 -13.60
C LYS A 128 11.98 2.44 -13.77
N VAL A 129 12.15 1.67 -12.70
CA VAL A 129 12.95 0.43 -12.67
C VAL A 129 12.21 -0.72 -13.36
N THR A 130 10.95 -0.93 -12.97
CA THR A 130 10.13 -2.02 -13.49
C THR A 130 8.66 -1.67 -13.41
N GLU A 131 7.88 -2.26 -14.32
CA GLU A 131 6.43 -2.19 -14.30
C GLU A 131 5.83 -3.55 -14.63
N TRP A 132 4.76 -3.91 -13.94
CA TRP A 132 4.02 -5.12 -14.26
C TRP A 132 2.55 -4.95 -13.89
N SER A 133 1.70 -5.66 -14.61
CA SER A 133 0.27 -5.75 -14.31
C SER A 133 -0.05 -7.11 -13.71
N GLY A 134 -1.07 -7.14 -12.84
CA GLY A 134 -1.62 -8.38 -12.32
C GLY A 134 -1.70 -8.43 -10.79
N ALA A 135 -2.71 -9.14 -10.29
CA ALA A 135 -3.00 -9.25 -8.86
C ALA A 135 -2.32 -10.47 -8.19
N LYS A 136 -1.08 -10.78 -8.58
CA LYS A 136 -0.33 -11.91 -8.02
C LYS A 136 0.61 -11.42 -6.90
N PRO A 137 0.40 -11.83 -5.64
CA PRO A 137 1.22 -11.37 -4.52
C PRO A 137 2.67 -11.87 -4.59
N GLU A 138 2.89 -13.07 -5.16
CA GLU A 138 4.23 -13.65 -5.35
C GLU A 138 5.09 -12.77 -6.28
N VAL A 139 4.54 -12.41 -7.44
CA VAL A 139 5.25 -11.54 -8.39
C VAL A 139 5.54 -10.16 -7.79
N LEU A 140 4.61 -9.62 -7.00
CA LEU A 140 4.80 -8.34 -6.32
C LEU A 140 5.99 -8.39 -5.35
N ARG A 141 6.08 -9.40 -4.47
CA ARG A 141 7.22 -9.52 -3.55
C ARG A 141 8.53 -9.73 -4.31
N ASP A 142 8.52 -10.58 -5.35
CA ASP A 142 9.73 -10.99 -6.04
C ASP A 142 10.33 -9.78 -6.78
N ASN A 143 9.49 -8.98 -7.45
CA ASN A 143 9.92 -7.76 -8.13
C ASN A 143 10.41 -6.67 -7.17
N VAL A 144 9.78 -6.52 -5.99
CA VAL A 144 10.22 -5.54 -4.99
C VAL A 144 11.56 -5.97 -4.37
N ILE A 145 11.75 -7.26 -4.10
CA ILE A 145 13.02 -7.80 -3.61
C ILE A 145 14.12 -7.65 -4.66
N GLU A 146 13.81 -7.95 -5.93
CA GLU A 146 14.74 -7.78 -7.05
C GLU A 146 15.19 -6.31 -7.17
N ALA A 147 14.25 -5.37 -7.16
CA ALA A 147 14.55 -3.94 -7.20
C ALA A 147 15.29 -3.42 -5.94
N CYS A 148 15.14 -4.11 -4.80
CA CYS A 148 15.90 -3.81 -3.59
C CYS A 148 17.36 -4.29 -3.72
N ASN A 149 17.59 -5.41 -4.39
CA ASN A 149 18.93 -5.99 -4.60
C ASN A 149 19.79 -5.17 -5.58
N ASP A 150 19.20 -4.31 -6.41
CA ASP A 150 19.96 -3.37 -7.25
C ASP A 150 20.75 -2.31 -6.45
N LYS A 151 20.60 -2.23 -5.13
CA LYS A 151 21.53 -1.44 -4.29
C LYS A 151 22.92 -2.08 -4.16
N GLU A 152 23.07 -3.40 -4.36
CA GLU A 152 24.39 -4.06 -4.39
C GLU A 152 24.98 -4.09 -5.82
N LYS A 153 24.14 -4.16 -6.87
CA LYS A 153 24.62 -4.25 -8.26
C LYS A 153 25.14 -2.92 -8.83
N ALA A 154 24.63 -1.77 -8.36
CA ALA A 154 25.10 -0.45 -8.79
C ALA A 154 26.50 -0.09 -8.24
N THR A 155 26.95 -0.74 -7.16
CA THR A 155 28.34 -0.65 -6.67
C THR A 155 29.18 -1.80 -7.24
N MET A 156 28.99 -2.21 -8.49
CA MET A 156 29.94 -3.12 -9.16
C MET A 156 30.20 -2.77 -10.63
N VAL A 157 29.94 -1.51 -11.03
CA VAL A 157 30.35 -1.00 -12.35
C VAL A 157 30.93 0.41 -12.21
N THR A 158 31.92 0.58 -11.33
CA THR A 158 32.96 1.63 -11.42
C THR A 158 34.11 1.24 -10.49
N VAL A 159 34.94 0.28 -10.89
CA VAL A 159 36.37 0.17 -10.53
C VAL A 159 37.14 -0.44 -11.68
#